data_AF-A0AAD8FL93-F1
#
_entry.id   AF-A0AAD8FL93-F1
#
_cell.length_a   1.000
_cell.length_b   1.000
_cell.length_c   1.000
_cell.angle_alpha   90.00
_cell.angle_beta   90.00
_cell.angle_gamma   90.00
#
_symmetry.space_group_name_H-M   'P 1'
#
loop_
_entity.id
_entity.type
_entity.pdbx_description
1 polymer ?
#
loop_
_entity_poly.entity_id
_entity_poly.type
_entity_poly.pdbx_seq_one_letter_code
_entity_poly.pdbx_strand_id
1 'polypeptide(L)' 'GLLKSCNGMGASYLFQKDKHYDISYDTGDMSIQCGRHNDIFKLWLMWRSK' A
#
# COMPACT_ATOMS: atom_id res chain seq x y z
N GLY A 1 -1.28 -8.71 -9.51
CA GLY A 1 -0.99 -9.74 -8.48
C GLY A 1 -2.29 -10.17 -7.81
N LEU A 2 -2.32 -11.38 -7.23
CA LEU A 2 -3.53 -12.01 -6.66
C LEU A 2 -4.27 -11.12 -5.66
N LEU A 3 -3.53 -10.43 -4.77
CA LEU A 3 -4.12 -9.54 -3.77
C LEU A 3 -4.85 -8.34 -4.39
N LYS A 4 -4.27 -7.73 -5.42
CA LYS A 4 -4.88 -6.62 -6.15
C LYS A 4 -6.15 -7.05 -6.89
N SER A 5 -6.13 -8.22 -7.52
CA SER A 5 -7.32 -8.74 -8.22
C SER A 5 -8.45 -9.15 -7.27
N CYS A 6 -8.12 -9.58 -6.06
CA CYS A 6 -9.09 -10.00 -5.05
C CYS A 6 -9.71 -8.80 -4.31
N ASN A 7 -8.88 -7.83 -3.91
CA ASN A 7 -9.28 -6.76 -2.99
C ASN A 7 -9.49 -5.42 -3.68
N GLY A 8 -9.01 -5.27 -4.92
CA GLY A 8 -8.98 -3.98 -5.59
C GLY A 8 -10.36 -3.47 -5.97
N MET A 9 -10.64 -2.22 -5.63
CA MET A 9 -11.86 -1.50 -6.01
C MET A 9 -11.58 -0.36 -6.99
N GLY A 10 -10.32 0.09 -7.12
CA GLY A 10 -9.96 1.13 -8.08
C GLY A 10 -10.55 2.51 -7.77
N ALA A 11 -10.68 2.87 -6.49
CA ALA A 11 -11.21 4.16 -6.07
C ALA A 11 -10.40 5.34 -6.64
N SER A 12 -11.00 6.14 -7.52
CA SER A 12 -10.34 7.24 -8.23
C SER A 12 -9.81 8.34 -7.31
N TYR A 13 -10.45 8.54 -6.16
CA TYR A 13 -10.07 9.55 -5.17
C TYR A 13 -8.90 9.12 -4.26
N LEU A 14 -8.49 7.84 -4.27
CA LEU A 14 -7.34 7.32 -3.52
C LEU A 14 -6.19 6.90 -4.45
N PHE A 15 -6.52 6.25 -5.57
CA PHE A 15 -5.57 5.61 -6.49
C PHE A 15 -5.55 6.26 -7.87
N GLN A 16 -5.35 7.58 -7.89
CA GLN A 16 -5.14 8.39 -9.10
C GLN A 16 -4.04 7.81 -10.00
N LYS A 17 -4.24 7.82 -11.31
CA LYS A 17 -3.32 7.21 -12.30
C LYS A 17 -2.29 8.19 -12.85
N ASP A 18 -2.52 9.48 -12.65
CA ASP A 18 -1.77 10.63 -13.17
C ASP A 18 -0.80 11.20 -12.14
N LYS A 19 -0.33 10.38 -11.18
CA LYS A 19 0.66 10.80 -10.19
C LYS A 19 2.03 10.96 -10.84
N HIS A 20 2.83 11.88 -10.30
CA HIS A 20 4.20 12.19 -10.77
C HIS A 20 5.25 11.12 -10.39
N TYR A 21 4.83 9.99 -9.85
CA TYR A 21 5.66 8.88 -9.41
C TYR A 21 5.07 7.54 -9.87
N ASP A 22 5.86 6.47 -9.81
CA ASP A 22 5.37 5.14 -10.16
C ASP A 22 4.27 4.67 -9.19
N ILE A 23 3.04 4.62 -9.69
CA ILE A 23 1.86 4.19 -8.94
C ILE A 23 1.91 2.71 -8.49
N SER A 24 2.91 1.93 -8.91
CA SER A 24 3.14 0.58 -8.40
C SER A 24 3.44 0.54 -6.90
N TYR A 25 3.95 1.64 -6.33
CA TYR A 25 4.19 1.79 -4.88
C TYR A 25 2.90 1.98 -4.07
N ASP A 26 1.77 2.30 -4.71
CA ASP A 26 0.47 2.43 -4.05
C ASP A 26 -0.10 1.04 -3.74
N THR A 27 0.11 0.57 -2.51
CA THR A 27 -0.28 -0.79 -2.09
C THR A 27 -1.70 -0.91 -1.52
N GLY A 28 -2.43 0.21 -1.38
CA GLY A 28 -3.73 0.22 -0.70
C GLY A 28 -4.77 -0.69 -1.34
N ASP A 29 -4.83 -0.74 -2.67
CA ASP A 29 -5.81 -1.53 -3.45
C ASP A 29 -5.49 -3.04 -3.43
N MET A 30 -4.46 -3.45 -2.68
CA MET A 30 -4.14 -4.86 -2.40
C MET A 30 -4.62 -5.31 -1.02
N SER A 31 -5.15 -4.39 -0.21
CA SER A 31 -5.63 -4.61 1.15
C SER A 31 -7.15 -4.47 1.20
N ILE A 32 -7.78 -5.15 2.15
CA ILE A 32 -9.20 -4.95 2.47
C ILE A 32 -9.40 -3.61 3.21
N GLN A 33 -8.37 -3.13 3.92
CA GLN A 33 -8.43 -1.88 4.68
C GLN A 33 -8.14 -0.66 3.81
N CYS A 34 -8.91 0.42 4.00
CA CYS A 34 -8.62 1.74 3.42
C CYS A 34 -7.45 2.43 4.16
N GLY A 35 -7.70 2.85 5.41
CA GLY A 35 -6.66 3.40 6.28
C GLY A 35 -5.87 2.28 6.96
N ARG A 36 -4.54 2.38 6.95
CA ARG A 36 -3.66 1.37 7.58
C ARG A 36 -2.53 2.04 8.35
N HIS A 37 -2.30 1.58 9.58
CA HIS A 37 -1.20 2.05 10.41
C HIS A 37 0.16 1.55 9.88
N ASN A 38 1.22 2.34 10.05
CA ASN A 38 2.57 1.94 9.62
C ASN A 38 3.24 1.06 10.70
N ASP A 39 2.87 -0.21 10.71
CA ASP A 39 3.46 -1.20 11.63
C ASP A 39 4.86 -1.68 11.22
N ILE A 40 5.29 -1.46 9.97
CA ILE A 40 6.55 -2.04 9.48
C ILE A 40 7.77 -1.31 10.03
N PHE A 41 7.66 -0.02 10.34
CA PHE A 41 8.82 0.77 10.76
C PHE A 41 9.39 0.34 12.13
N LYS A 42 8.53 0.05 13.11
CA LYS A 42 8.95 -0.50 14.42
C LYS A 42 9.73 -1.80 14.25
N LEU A 43 9.23 -2.70 13.42
CA LEU A 43 9.88 -4.00 13.15
C LEU A 43 11.21 -3.82 12.42
N TRP A 44 11.23 -2.95 11.39
CA TRP A 44 12.44 -2.67 10.62
C TRP A 44 13.55 -2.09 11.50
N LEU A 45 13.24 -1.12 12.37
CA LEU A 45 14.22 -0.56 13.30
C LEU A 45 14.78 -1.63 14.25
N MET A 46 13.91 -2.47 14.83
CA MET A 46 14.34 -3.58 15.69
C MET A 46 15.22 -4.59 14.95
N TRP A 47 15.00 -4.80 13.66
CA TRP A 47 15.83 -5.67 12.84
C TRP A 47 17.19 -5.03 12.55
N ARG A 48 17.22 -3.73 12.25
CA ARG A 48 18.45 -2.97 11.92
C ARG A 48 19.31 -2.61 13.14
N SER A 49 18.77 -2.70 14.36
CA SER A 49 19.49 -2.40 15.60
C SER A 49 20.39 -3.54 16.09
N LYS A 50 20.56 -4.60 15.28
CA LYS A 50 21.60 -5.62 15.42
C LYS A 50 22.53 -5.54 14.22
#